data_AF-A0A914U3R9-F1
#
_entry.id   AF-A0A914U3R9-F1
#
_cell.length_a   1.000
_cell.length_b   1.000
_cell.length_c   1.000
_cell.angle_alpha   90.00
_cell.angle_beta   90.00
_cell.angle_gamma   90.00
#
_symmetry.space_group_name_H-M   'P 1'
#
loop_
_entity.id
_entity.type
_entity.pdbx_description
1 polymer ?
#
loop_
_entity_poly.entity_id
_entity_poly.type
_entity_poly.pdbx_seq_one_letter_code
_entity_poly.pdbx_strand_id
1 'polypeptide(L)'
;MYIADKSITDKKVMVRSLLQHIGSEMFEKIIDWCAPVKPINMDYDKLLQLIRDKCTKKKNLFALRVKFFNECQQPGQSLDEYFAHMTR
;
A
#
# COMPACT_ATOMS: atom_id res chain seq x y z
N MET A 1 8.60 -10.98 -8.22
CA MET A 1 9.83 -10.28 -8.63
C MET A 1 9.90 -8.98 -7.86
N TYR A 2 10.77 -8.90 -6.85
CA TYR A 2 10.95 -7.72 -6.00
C TYR A 2 11.82 -6.72 -6.77
N ILE A 3 11.33 -5.52 -7.08
CA ILE A 3 12.14 -4.40 -7.64
C ILE A 3 12.96 -3.78 -6.50
N ALA A 4 13.67 -4.62 -5.75
CA ALA A 4 14.68 -4.22 -4.77
C ALA A 4 16.06 -4.69 -5.22
N ASP A 5 16.24 -4.89 -6.52
CA ASP A 5 17.57 -4.93 -7.07
C ASP A 5 18.16 -3.51 -6.96
N LYS A 6 18.99 -3.32 -5.94
CA LYS A 6 19.69 -2.06 -5.67
C LYS A 6 20.61 -1.64 -6.81
N SER A 7 20.78 -2.46 -7.85
CA SER A 7 21.57 -2.16 -9.05
C SER A 7 20.91 -1.10 -9.95
N ILE A 8 19.57 -1.03 -9.97
CA ILE A 8 18.87 -0.04 -10.79
C ILE A 8 18.93 1.29 -10.05
N THR A 9 19.72 2.23 -10.57
CA THR A 9 19.84 3.59 -9.99
C THR A 9 19.06 4.63 -10.81
N ASP A 10 18.68 4.28 -12.04
CA ASP A 10 17.92 5.18 -12.91
C ASP A 10 16.44 5.24 -12.51
N LYS A 11 16.06 6.37 -11.91
CA LYS A 11 14.69 6.67 -11.50
C LYS A 11 13.67 6.60 -12.65
N LYS A 12 14.06 6.90 -13.89
CA LYS A 12 13.16 6.80 -15.05
C LYS A 12 12.84 5.35 -15.39
N VAL A 13 13.82 4.46 -15.26
CA VAL A 13 13.62 3.02 -15.41
C VAL A 13 12.69 2.51 -14.32
N MET A 14 12.89 2.94 -13.07
CA MET A 14 12.00 2.56 -11.95
C MET A 14 10.55 2.98 -12.16
N VAL A 15 10.29 4.21 -12.66
CA VAL A 15 8.93 4.67 -12.97
C VAL A 15 8.29 3.79 -14.05
N ARG A 16 9.01 3.50 -15.14
CA ARG A 16 8.49 2.64 -16.21
C ARG A 16 8.19 1.23 -15.71
N SER A 17 9.11 0.65 -14.94
CA SER A 17 8.91 -0.67 -14.35
C SER A 17 7.72 -0.69 -13.41
N LEU A 18 7.54 0.33 -12.57
CA LEU A 18 6.38 0.45 -11.69
C LEU A 18 5.07 0.48 -12.49
N LEU A 19 4.97 1.35 -13.49
CA LEU A 19 3.77 1.48 -14.32
C LEU A 19 3.46 0.21 -15.12
N GLN A 20 4.48 -0.54 -15.55
CA GLN A 20 4.31 -1.82 -16.26
C GLN A 20 3.76 -2.93 -15.36
N HIS A 21 4.13 -2.94 -14.08
CA HIS A 21 3.72 -4.00 -13.14
C HIS A 21 2.43 -3.68 -12.38
N ILE A 22 1.94 -2.44 -12.50
CA ILE A 22 0.65 -2.04 -11.94
C ILE A 22 -0.46 -2.51 -12.87
N GLY A 23 -1.49 -3.15 -12.31
CA GLY A 23 -2.66 -3.59 -13.08
C GLY A 23 -3.43 -2.42 -13.70
N SER A 24 -4.15 -2.68 -14.80
CA SER A 24 -4.84 -1.67 -15.61
C SER A 24 -5.78 -0.75 -14.80
N GLU A 25 -6.57 -1.31 -13.89
CA GLU A 25 -7.49 -0.53 -13.05
C GLU A 25 -6.77 0.51 -12.17
N MET A 26 -5.62 0.12 -11.62
CA MET A 26 -4.84 0.99 -10.75
C MET A 26 -4.04 2.02 -11.56
N PHE A 27 -3.63 1.65 -12.78
CA PHE A 27 -2.96 2.56 -13.70
C PHE A 27 -3.85 3.75 -14.09
N GLU A 28 -5.12 3.52 -14.42
CA GLU A 28 -6.10 4.60 -14.70
C GLU A 28 -6.23 5.57 -13.52
N LYS A 29 -6.38 5.04 -12.30
CA LYS A 29 -6.45 5.87 -11.08
C LYS A 29 -5.19 6.71 -10.87
N ILE A 30 -4.02 6.13 -11.16
CA ILE A 30 -2.75 6.85 -11.04
C ILE A 30 -2.67 7.98 -12.06
N ILE A 31 -3.12 7.77 -13.30
CA ILE A 31 -3.20 8.85 -14.30
C ILE A 31 -4.04 10.01 -13.76
N ASP A 32 -5.22 9.71 -13.22
CA ASP A 32 -6.11 10.72 -12.64
C ASP A 32 -5.45 11.47 -11.47
N TRP A 33 -4.75 10.76 -10.58
CA TRP A 33 -4.08 11.38 -9.44
C TRP A 33 -2.85 12.20 -9.80
N CYS A 34 -2.23 11.93 -10.95
CA CYS A 34 -1.03 12.63 -11.40
C CYS A 34 -1.36 13.88 -12.25
N ALA A 35 -2.62 14.09 -12.64
CA ALA A 35 -3.04 15.22 -13.46
C ALA A 35 -2.59 16.57 -12.85
N PRO A 36 -2.06 17.51 -13.65
CA PRO A 36 -2.00 17.52 -15.12
C PRO A 36 -0.76 16.83 -15.74
N VAL A 37 0.10 16.19 -14.94
CA VAL A 37 1.37 15.61 -15.39
C VAL A 37 1.21 14.11 -15.64
N LYS A 38 1.80 13.59 -16.72
CA LYS A 38 1.80 12.13 -16.97
C LYS A 38 2.65 11.41 -15.91
N PRO A 39 2.21 10.25 -15.37
CA PRO A 39 2.97 9.50 -14.37
C PRO A 39 4.41 9.16 -14.80
N ILE A 40 4.63 8.89 -16.10
CA ILE A 40 5.95 8.59 -16.66
C ILE A 40 6.96 9.76 -16.57
N ASN A 41 6.46 10.98 -16.41
CA ASN A 41 7.27 12.20 -16.31
C ASN A 41 7.44 12.65 -14.84
N MET A 42 6.83 11.97 -13.87
CA MET A 42 7.02 12.27 -12.45
C MET A 42 8.31 11.64 -11.93
N ASP A 43 8.88 12.28 -10.91
CA ASP A 43 9.95 11.66 -10.12
C ASP A 43 9.41 10.42 -9.38
N TYR A 44 10.22 9.36 -9.37
CA TYR A 44 9.85 8.07 -8.80
C TYR A 44 9.42 8.18 -7.33
N ASP A 45 10.14 8.94 -6.52
CA ASP A 45 9.87 9.06 -5.09
C ASP A 45 8.55 9.78 -4.86
N LYS A 46 8.26 10.82 -5.66
CA LYS A 46 6.98 11.54 -5.61
C LYS A 46 5.81 10.66 -6.02
N LEU A 47 5.96 9.89 -7.10
CA LEU A 47 4.93 8.96 -7.56
C LEU A 47 4.66 7.88 -6.50
N LEU A 48 5.71 7.32 -5.90
CA LEU A 48 5.60 6.33 -4.85
C LEU A 48 4.90 6.88 -3.60
N GLN A 49 5.24 8.11 -3.19
CA GLN A 49 4.60 8.77 -2.06
C GLN A 49 3.11 9.02 -2.32
N LEU A 50 2.76 9.50 -3.52
CA LEU A 50 1.36 9.71 -3.92
C LEU A 50 0.55 8.41 -3.84
N ILE A 51 1.10 7.32 -4.39
CA ILE A 51 0.45 6.00 -4.34
C ILE A 51 0.30 5.55 -2.88
N ARG A 52 1.33 5.69 -2.05
CA ARG A 52 1.27 5.36 -0.62
C ARG A 52 0.17 6.13 0.08
N ASP A 53 0.08 7.44 -0.13
CA ASP A 53 -0.91 8.29 0.54
C ASP A 53 -2.35 7.98 0.14
N LYS A 54 -2.56 7.61 -1.14
CA LYS A 54 -3.90 7.26 -1.66
C LYS A 54 -4.32 5.84 -1.32
N CYS A 55 -3.39 4.88 -1.34
CA CYS A 55 -3.69 3.47 -1.08
C CYS A 55 -3.65 3.11 0.40
N THR A 56 -2.89 3.86 1.20
CA THR A 56 -2.85 3.61 2.65
C THR A 56 -4.09 4.21 3.28
N LYS A 57 -5.08 3.37 3.59
CA LYS A 57 -6.17 3.78 4.48
C LYS A 57 -5.56 4.26 5.80
N LYS A 58 -5.81 5.52 6.16
CA LYS A 58 -5.49 6.00 7.51
C LYS A 58 -6.25 5.15 8.51
N LYS A 59 -5.52 4.34 9.27
CA LYS A 59 -6.07 3.52 10.34
C LYS A 59 -6.69 4.47 11.38
N ASN A 60 -8.02 4.42 11.53
CA ASN A 60 -8.69 5.16 12.58
C ASN A 60 -8.37 4.49 13.93
N LEU A 61 -7.48 5.09 14.72
CA LEU A 61 -7.04 4.56 16.01
C LEU A 61 -8.20 4.34 16.98
N PHE A 62 -9.23 5.18 16.94
CA PHE A 62 -10.39 5.01 17.79
C PHE A 62 -11.19 3.78 17.38
N ALA A 63 -11.46 3.61 16.09
CA ALA A 63 -12.14 2.41 15.58
C ALA A 63 -11.35 1.13 15.90
N LEU A 64 -10.02 1.18 15.81
CA LEU A 64 -9.16 0.05 16.19
C LEU A 64 -9.21 -0.25 17.68
N ARG A 65 -9.22 0.77 18.55
CA ARG A 65 -9.38 0.58 20.00
C ARG A 65 -10.72 -0.04 20.33
N VAL A 66 -11.80 0.47 19.74
CA VAL A 66 -13.14 -0.07 19.94
C VAL A 66 -13.20 -1.54 19.49
N LYS A 67 -12.64 -1.87 18.32
CA LYS A 67 -12.55 -3.25 17.85
C LYS A 67 -11.77 -4.12 18.83
N PHE A 68 -10.61 -3.66 19.29
CA PHE A 68 -9.75 -4.40 20.22
C PHE A 68 -10.43 -4.66 21.57
N PHE A 69 -11.09 -3.65 22.16
CA PHE A 69 -11.78 -3.80 23.44
C PHE A 69 -13.03 -4.67 23.37
N ASN A 70 -13.66 -4.77 22.19
CA ASN A 70 -14.84 -5.59 21.96
C ASN A 70 -14.52 -6.99 21.43
N GLU A 71 -13.24 -7.29 21.15
CA GLU A 71 -12.80 -8.63 20.76
C GLU A 71 -12.60 -9.48 22.00
N CYS A 72 -13.21 -10.66 22.01
CA CYS A 72 -13.05 -11.67 23.05
C CYS A 72 -12.68 -13.00 22.39
N GLN A 73 -11.83 -13.77 23.08
CA GLN A 73 -11.49 -15.13 22.67
C GLN A 73 -12.77 -15.97 22.55
N GLN A 74 -12.92 -16.66 21.42
CA GLN A 74 -14.08 -17.51 21.19
C GLN A 74 -13.93 -18.87 21.90
N PRO A 75 -15.03 -19.51 22.31
CA PRO A 75 -14.96 -20.85 22.90
C PRO A 75 -14.25 -21.84 21.96
N GLY A 76 -13.23 -22.52 22.48
CA GLY A 76 -12.44 -23.50 21.71
C GLY A 76 -11.30 -22.92 20.88
N GLN A 77 -11.14 -21.58 20.82
CA GLN A 77 -9.99 -20.94 20.19
C GLN A 77 -8.76 -21.07 21.09
N SER A 78 -7.59 -21.39 20.54
CA SER A 78 -6.32 -21.35 21.30
C SER A 78 -5.84 -19.90 21.52
N LEU A 79 -4.95 -19.70 22.50
CA LEU A 79 -4.36 -18.38 22.75
C LEU A 79 -3.56 -17.88 21.54
N ASP A 80 -2.82 -18.76 20.86
CA ASP A 80 -2.03 -18.40 19.68
C ASP A 80 -2.92 -17.93 18.52
N GLU A 81 -4.04 -18.61 18.28
CA GLU A 81 -5.03 -18.20 17.27
C GLU A 81 -5.71 -16.87 17.62
N TYR A 82 -5.99 -16.66 18.91
CA TYR A 82 -6.56 -15.41 19.39
C TYR A 82 -5.61 -14.24 19.20
N PHE A 83 -4.35 -14.37 19.64
CA PHE A 83 -3.35 -13.31 19.44
C PHE A 83 -3.03 -13.07 17.95
N ALA A 84 -2.96 -14.12 17.14
CA ALA A 84 -2.78 -13.98 15.69
C ALA A 84 -3.92 -13.19 15.02
N HIS A 85 -5.16 -13.37 15.50
CA HIS A 85 -6.32 -12.62 15.02
C HIS A 85 -6.29 -11.14 15.45
N MET A 86 -5.86 -10.85 16.67
CA MET A 86 -5.76 -9.47 17.18
C MET A 86 -4.66 -8.63 16.50
N THR A 87 -3.62 -9.27 15.98
CA THR A 87 -2.41 -8.58 15.47
C THR A 87 -2.46 -8.30 13.95
N ARG A 88 -3.50 -8.77 13.24
CA ARG A 88 -3.73 -8.55 11.80
C ARG A 88 -4.48 -7.24 11.50
#